data_AF-A0A1W1EDU2-F1
#
_entry.id   AF-A0A1W1EDU2-F1
#
_cell.length_a   1.000
_cell.length_b   1.000
_cell.length_c   1.000
_cell.angle_alpha   90.00
_cell.angle_beta   90.00
_cell.angle_gamma   90.00
#
_symmetry.space_group_name_H-M   'P 1'
#
loop_
_entity.id
_entity.type
_entity.pdbx_description
1 polymer ?
#
loop_
_entity_poly.entity_id
_entity_poly.type
_entity_poly.pdbx_seq_one_letter_code
_entity_poly.pdbx_strand_id
1 'polypeptide(L)' 'MTSVTGGKYNVNANGQSFDIKIPAGIKSGETLRVRGKGKQYQGQVGDLLIKVDIASSDEYTRKGDNLYKKLFLVGK' A
#
# COMPACT_ATOMS: atom_id res chain seq x y z
N MET A 1 -2.17 -8.80 -2.24
CA MET A 1 -3.34 -8.93 -1.34
C MET A 1 -3.30 -7.98 -0.13
N THR A 2 -2.16 -7.36 0.16
CA THR A 2 -1.96 -6.45 1.31
C THR A 2 -2.95 -5.28 1.41
N SER A 3 -3.52 -4.82 0.28
CA SER A 3 -4.51 -3.75 0.31
C SER A 3 -5.88 -4.18 0.87
N VAL A 4 -6.20 -5.48 0.83
CA VAL A 4 -7.46 -6.04 1.36
C VAL A 4 -7.30 -6.38 2.84
N THR A 5 -6.25 -7.12 3.20
CA THR A 5 -6.04 -7.63 4.56
C THR A 5 -5.32 -6.64 5.49
N GLY A 6 -4.71 -5.60 4.91
CA GLY A 6 -3.72 -4.79 5.61
C GLY A 6 -2.44 -5.58 5.87
N GLY A 7 -1.48 -4.94 6.55
CA GLY A 7 -0.23 -5.60 6.94
C GLY A 7 0.87 -4.62 7.33
N LYS A 8 2.00 -5.17 7.79
CA LYS A 8 3.25 -4.41 7.89
C LYS A 8 3.97 -4.50 6.55
N TYR A 9 4.53 -3.39 6.09
CA TYR A 9 5.32 -3.34 4.88
C TYR A 9 6.60 -2.57 5.15
N ASN A 10 7.74 -3.14 4.76
CA ASN A 10 9.02 -2.45 4.91
C ASN A 10 9.21 -1.48 3.75
N VAL A 11 9.57 -0.24 4.07
CA VAL A 11 9.83 0.83 3.11
C VAL A 11 11.25 1.30 3.30
N ASN A 12 11.96 1.49 2.18
CA ASN A 12 13.23 2.20 2.16
C ASN A 12 13.01 3.59 1.57
N ALA A 13 13.29 4.63 2.35
CA ALA A 13 13.20 6.02 1.91
C ALA A 13 14.28 6.87 2.60
N ASN A 14 14.89 7.80 1.87
CA ASN A 14 15.94 8.70 2.38
C ASN A 14 17.12 7.95 3.06
N GLY A 15 17.48 6.77 2.57
CA GLY A 15 18.55 5.94 3.16
C GLY A 15 18.17 5.25 4.47
N GLN A 16 16.90 5.33 4.89
CA GLN A 16 16.38 4.65 6.08
C GLN A 16 15.39 3.55 5.67
N SER A 17 15.51 2.38 6.32
CA SER A 17 14.50 1.32 6.25
C SER A 17 13.64 1.36 7.51
N PHE A 18 12.32 1.29 7.33
CA PHE A 18 11.36 1.25 8.43
C PHE A 18 10.07 0.55 8.00
N ASP A 19 9.35 0.03 8.99
CA ASP A 19 8.05 -0.60 8.76
C ASP A 19 6.93 0.43 8.80
N ILE A 20 6.04 0.35 7.83
CA ILE A 20 4.76 1.06 7.83
C ILE A 20 3.62 0.07 8.04
N LYS A 21 2.54 0.54 8.66
CA LYS A 21 1.28 -0.20 8.74
C LYS A 21 0.40 0.22 7.57
N ILE A 22 0.07 -0.73 6.71
CA ILE A 22 -0.93 -0.58 5.66
C ILE A 22 -2.29 -0.97 6.28
N PRO A 23 -3.26 -0.05 6.38
CA PRO A 23 -4.59 -0.38 6.85
C PRO A 23 -5.29 -1.34 5.88
N ALA A 24 -6.11 -2.22 6.45
CA ALA A 24 -7.02 -3.03 5.65
C ALA A 24 -7.99 -2.10 4.89
N GLY A 25 -8.32 -2.46 3.66
CA GLY A 25 -9.25 -1.69 2.86
C GLY A 25 -8.65 -0.50 2.11
N ILE A 26 -7.35 -0.18 2.28
CA ILE A 26 -6.71 0.98 1.63
C ILE A 26 -7.00 1.04 0.12
N LYS A 27 -7.24 2.25 -0.40
CA LYS A 27 -7.60 2.51 -1.80
C LYS A 27 -6.45 3.17 -2.56
N SER A 28 -6.46 3.01 -3.88
CA SER A 28 -5.50 3.70 -4.74
C SER A 28 -5.72 5.21 -4.65
N GLY A 29 -4.62 5.97 -4.60
CA GLY A 29 -4.63 7.42 -4.44
C GLY A 29 -4.68 7.90 -2.98
N GLU A 30 -4.95 7.02 -2.00
CA GLU A 30 -4.86 7.40 -0.59
C GLU A 30 -3.42 7.68 -0.18
N THR A 31 -3.25 8.62 0.75
CA THR A 31 -1.94 9.06 1.24
C THR A 31 -1.74 8.63 2.68
N LEU A 32 -0.66 7.88 2.93
CA LEU A 32 -0.20 7.52 4.27
C LEU A 32 0.83 8.54 4.76
N ARG A 33 0.67 9.01 6.00
CA ARG A 33 1.63 9.89 6.66
C ARG A 33 2.47 9.11 7.65
N VAL A 34 3.78 9.07 7.40
CA VAL A 34 4.77 8.47 8.31
C VAL A 34 5.48 9.59 9.06
N ARG A 35 5.18 9.69 10.36
CA ARG A 35 5.68 10.79 11.19
C ARG A 35 7.19 10.72 11.40
N GLY A 36 7.87 11.86 11.27
CA GLY A 36 9.30 11.97 11.56
C GLY A 36 10.22 11.15 10.64
N LYS A 37 9.75 10.78 9.44
CA LYS A 37 10.52 10.08 8.40
C LYS A 37 10.73 10.92 7.14
N GLY A 38 10.32 12.18 7.18
CA GLY A 38 10.57 13.16 6.13
C GLY A 38 12.00 13.69 6.15
N LYS A 39 12.26 14.71 5.32
CA LYS A 39 13.57 15.35 5.26
C LYS A 39 13.80 16.20 6.51
N GLN A 40 15.07 16.29 6.91
CA GLN A 40 15.50 17.19 7.97
C GLN A 40 15.82 18.58 7.40
N TYR A 41 15.31 19.62 8.05
CA TYR A 41 15.61 21.01 7.73
C TYR A 41 15.76 21.81 9.04
N GLN A 42 16.89 22.51 9.21
CA GLN A 42 17.19 23.33 10.40
C GLN A 42 16.96 22.61 11.75
N GLY A 43 17.34 21.33 11.83
CA GLY A 43 17.21 20.52 13.05
C GLY A 43 15.81 19.93 13.30
N GLN A 44 14.81 20.25 12.46
CA GLN A 44 13.49 19.62 12.51
C GLN A 44 13.36 18.54 11.44
N VAL A 45 12.79 17.40 11.81
CA VAL A 45 12.50 16.30 10.88
C VAL A 45 11.03 16.35 10.48
N GLY A 46 10.77 16.44 9.17
CA GLY A 46 9.40 16.44 8.65
C GLY A 46 8.75 15.06 8.62
N ASP A 47 7.54 15.02 8.06
CA ASP A 47 6.81 13.78 7.80
C ASP A 47 7.05 13.28 6.37
N LEU A 48 6.97 11.97 6.16
CA LEU A 48 6.95 11.37 4.83
C LEU A 48 5.50 11.10 4.43
N LEU A 49 5.12 11.56 3.25
CA LEU A 49 3.83 11.25 2.63
C LEU A 49 4.02 10.19 1.55
N ILE A 50 3.30 9.08 1.66
CA ILE A 50 3.35 7.95 0.74
C ILE A 50 2.00 7.88 0.04
N LYS A 51 1.96 8.15 -1.26
CA LYS A 51 0.78 7.90 -2.09
C LYS A 51 0.74 6.43 -2.46
N VAL A 52 -0.38 5.78 -2.24
CA VAL A 52 -0.54 4.34 -2.48
C VAL A 52 -1.17 4.12 -3.84
N ASP A 53 -0.52 3.33 -4.67
CA ASP A 53 -1.09 2.83 -5.92
C ASP A 53 -1.27 1.31 -5.82
N ILE A 54 -2.50 0.84 -6.09
CA ILE A 54 -2.82 -0.58 -6.04
C ILE A 54 -2.53 -1.19 -7.41
N ALA A 55 -1.50 -2.02 -7.47
CA ALA A 55 -1.18 -2.79 -8.67
C ALA A 55 -2.34 -3.74 -9.06
N SER A 56 -2.58 -3.87 -10.36
CA SER A 56 -3.47 -4.89 -10.91
C SER A 56 -2.87 -6.29 -10.68
N SER A 57 -3.74 -7.29 -10.54
CA SER A 57 -3.36 -8.70 -10.48
C SER A 57 -4.02 -9.44 -11.63
N ASP A 58 -3.26 -10.31 -12.29
CA ASP A 58 -3.77 -11.13 -13.41
C ASP A 58 -4.79 -12.18 -12.95
N GLU A 59 -4.75 -12.55 -11.67
CA GLU A 59 -5.64 -13.56 -11.11
C GLU A 59 -6.88 -12.98 -10.44
N TYR A 60 -6.78 -11.79 -9.85
CA TYR A 60 -7.83 -11.22 -9.02
C TYR A 60 -8.11 -9.75 -9.34
N THR A 61 -9.39 -9.43 -9.51
CA THR A 61 -9.89 -8.05 -9.57
C THR A 61 -10.51 -7.68 -8.22
N ARG A 62 -10.07 -6.58 -7.61
CA ARG A 62 -10.69 -6.06 -6.38
C ARG A 62 -11.86 -5.13 -6.73
N LYS A 63 -13.03 -5.35 -6.11
CA LYS A 63 -14.12 -4.35 -6.09
C LYS A 63 -14.57 -4.13 -4.66
N GLY A 64 -14.36 -2.92 -4.14
CA GLY A 64 -14.56 -2.62 -2.72
C GLY A 64 -13.66 -3.50 -1.85
N ASP A 65 -14.24 -4.20 -0.89
CA ASP A 65 -13.52 -5.12 0.00
C ASP A 65 -13.53 -6.58 -0.49
N ASN A 66 -14.10 -6.83 -1.67
CA ASN A 66 -14.22 -8.16 -2.25
C ASN A 66 -13.19 -8.40 -3.37
N LEU A 67 -12.74 -9.65 -3.49
CA LEU A 67 -11.90 -10.14 -4.58
C LEU A 67 -12.74 -11.00 -5.54
N TYR A 68 -12.57 -10.76 -6.84
CA TYR A 68 -13.22 -11.49 -7.92
C TYR A 68 -12.16 -12.18 -8.76
N LYS A 69 -12.34 -13.48 -9.04
CA LYS A 69 -11.51 -14.23 -10.00
C LYS A 69 -12.41 -14.69 -11.13
N LYS A 70 -12.01 -14.41 -12.37
CA LYS A 70 -12.71 -14.92 -13.56
C LYS A 70 -12.22 -16.33 -13.83
N LEU A 71 -13.11 -17.30 -13.72
CA LEU A 71 -12.84 -18.70 -14.08
C LEU A 71 -13.36 -18.95 -15.49
N PHE A 72 -12.49 -19.48 -16.35
CA PHE A 72 -12.90 -20.03 -17.64
C PHE A 72 -13.18 -21.51 -17.43
N LEU A 73 -14.45 -21.90 -17.51
CA LEU A 73 -14.82 -23.30 -17.53
C LEU A 73 -14.64 -23.81 -18.96
N VAL A 74 -13.75 -24.78 -19.15
CA VAL A 74 -13.64 -25.52 -20.41
C VAL A 74 -14.68 -26.64 -20.35
N GLY A 75 -15.76 -26.48 -21.10
CA GLY A 75 -16.72 -27.55 -21.35
C GLY A 75 -16.04 -28.69 -22.11
N LYS A 76 -16.32 -29.92 -21.69
CA LYS A 76 -15.83 -31.13 -22.35
C LYS A 76 -16.61 -31.40 -23.63
#